data_AF-A0A946XU98-F1
#
_entry.id   AF-A0A946XU98-F1
#
_cell.length_a   1.000
_cell.length_b   1.000
_cell.length_c   1.000
_cell.angle_alpha   90.00
_cell.angle_beta   90.00
_cell.angle_gamma   90.00
#
_symmetry.space_group_name_H-M   'P 1'
#
loop_
_entity.id
_entity.type
_entity.pdbx_description
1 polymer ?
#
loop_
_entity_poly.entity_id
_entity_poly.type
_entity_poly.pdbx_seq_one_letter_code
_entity_poly.pdbx_strand_id
1 'polypeptide(L)'
;MNDISLLFRSTAFLLLSALSCTSWAQGSSGETVPELAGNFELPQTFEASAVLQDEMRSGQHFQVREEVGSDGYWGTYTVETKYGTFDAHGWFDLRNLIGEINAIAYLDEFTQTETFLGSATDKGQEP
;
A
#
# COMPACT_ATOMS: atom_id res chain seq x y z
N MET A 1 28.26 -24.11 -44.03
CA MET A 1 27.93 -24.56 -45.39
C MET A 1 27.58 -26.03 -45.34
N ASN A 2 26.27 -26.26 -45.35
CA ASN A 2 25.55 -27.35 -46.01
C ASN A 2 25.52 -28.72 -45.33
N ASP A 3 24.46 -28.86 -44.54
CA ASP A 3 23.49 -29.96 -44.50
C ASP A 3 23.72 -31.14 -45.46
N ILE A 4 23.62 -32.36 -44.92
CA ILE A 4 22.88 -33.47 -45.55
C ILE A 4 22.26 -34.25 -44.41
N SER A 5 20.99 -33.95 -44.19
CA SER A 5 20.03 -34.82 -43.57
C SER A 5 19.98 -36.15 -44.30
N LEU A 6 19.29 -37.10 -43.67
CA LEU A 6 18.56 -38.20 -44.31
C LEU A 6 19.21 -39.59 -44.29
N LEU A 7 18.49 -40.46 -43.55
CA LEU A 7 18.06 -41.80 -44.01
C LEU A 7 19.13 -42.88 -43.84
N PHE A 8 18.90 -44.00 -43.16
CA PHE A 8 17.73 -44.86 -43.17
C PHE A 8 17.94 -45.88 -42.03
N ARG A 9 17.04 -45.98 -41.05
CA ARG A 9 16.15 -47.15 -40.89
C ARG A 9 16.85 -48.51 -41.07
N SER A 10 17.14 -49.20 -39.96
CA SER A 10 17.18 -50.66 -39.88
C SER A 10 17.21 -51.08 -38.40
N THR A 11 16.04 -51.26 -37.77
CA THR A 11 15.40 -52.56 -37.51
C THR A 11 16.17 -53.52 -36.59
N ALA A 12 15.51 -53.79 -35.47
CA ALA A 12 15.49 -55.00 -34.66
C ALA A 12 16.68 -55.26 -33.71
N PHE A 13 16.58 -54.94 -32.42
CA PHE A 13 15.88 -55.63 -31.31
C PHE A 13 16.57 -56.90 -30.79
N LEU A 14 16.60 -56.97 -29.44
CA LEU A 14 16.71 -58.09 -28.49
C LEU A 14 17.96 -57.99 -27.59
N LEU A 15 17.93 -58.00 -26.25
CA LEU A 15 16.89 -58.14 -25.22
C LEU A 15 17.53 -57.88 -23.83
N LEU A 16 16.69 -57.64 -22.79
CA LEU A 16 16.97 -57.39 -21.34
C LEU A 16 17.40 -55.95 -21.00
N SER A 17 16.56 -55.06 -20.44
CA SER A 17 15.80 -55.23 -19.20
C SER A 17 14.41 -54.58 -19.29
N ALA A 18 13.39 -55.41 -19.15
CA ALA A 18 12.01 -54.99 -19.07
C ALA A 18 11.61 -54.74 -17.61
N LEU A 19 10.86 -53.66 -17.41
CA LEU A 19 9.97 -53.40 -16.27
C LEU A 19 10.61 -53.28 -14.88
N SER A 20 11.06 -52.07 -14.56
CA SER A 20 10.89 -51.50 -13.22
C SER A 20 10.74 -49.98 -13.32
N CYS A 21 9.66 -49.54 -13.98
CA CYS A 21 9.09 -48.22 -13.73
C CYS A 21 7.82 -48.41 -12.91
N THR A 22 7.90 -49.14 -11.80
CA THR A 22 6.83 -49.21 -10.81
C THR A 22 6.99 -48.04 -9.87
N SER A 23 6.40 -46.93 -10.30
CA SER A 23 5.48 -46.12 -9.51
C SER A 23 5.70 -46.15 -8.00
N TRP A 24 6.43 -45.16 -7.51
CA TRP A 24 6.07 -44.47 -6.27
C TRP A 24 6.07 -42.97 -6.59
N ALA A 25 5.22 -42.57 -7.55
CA ALA A 25 4.61 -41.26 -7.42
C ALA A 25 3.72 -41.36 -6.18
N GLN A 26 4.32 -41.18 -4.99
CA GLN A 26 3.55 -40.86 -3.80
C GLN A 26 2.91 -39.51 -4.13
N GLY A 27 1.71 -39.59 -4.72
CA GLY A 27 0.83 -38.45 -4.78
C GLY A 27 0.70 -37.99 -3.35
N SER A 28 1.25 -36.81 -3.05
CA SER A 28 0.64 -35.98 -2.05
C SER A 28 -0.80 -35.85 -2.53
N SER A 29 -1.70 -36.62 -1.94
CA SER A 29 -3.10 -36.26 -1.94
C SER A 29 -3.08 -34.82 -1.50
N GLY A 30 -3.32 -33.92 -2.45
CA GLY A 30 -3.64 -32.55 -2.15
C GLY A 30 -4.91 -32.64 -1.33
N GLU A 31 -4.78 -32.83 -0.03
CA GLU A 31 -5.73 -32.31 0.91
C GLU A 31 -5.70 -30.82 0.64
N THR A 32 -6.61 -30.41 -0.24
CA THR A 32 -7.10 -29.06 -0.28
C THR A 32 -7.50 -28.77 1.16
N VAL A 33 -6.66 -28.03 1.87
CA VAL A 33 -7.10 -27.36 3.11
C VAL A 33 -8.40 -26.69 2.69
N PRO A 34 -9.55 -27.04 3.31
CA PRO A 34 -10.80 -26.40 2.94
C PRO A 34 -10.54 -24.91 3.05
N GLU A 35 -10.64 -24.21 1.91
CA GLU A 35 -10.67 -22.77 1.92
C GLU A 35 -11.75 -22.43 2.94
N LEU A 36 -11.35 -21.83 4.06
CA LEU A 36 -12.28 -21.31 5.02
C LEU A 36 -12.94 -20.14 4.27
N ALA A 37 -13.93 -20.46 3.44
CA ALA A 37 -14.88 -19.54 2.86
C ALA A 37 -15.79 -19.04 3.99
N GLY A 38 -15.17 -18.49 5.04
CA GLY A 38 -15.81 -17.52 5.89
C GLY A 38 -16.06 -16.31 5.02
N ASN A 39 -17.26 -15.76 5.10
CA ASN A 39 -17.59 -14.47 4.50
C ASN A 39 -16.80 -13.38 5.24
N PHE A 40 -15.49 -13.29 4.98
CA PHE A 40 -14.67 -12.19 5.44
C PHE A 40 -15.09 -10.92 4.71
N GLU A 41 -15.03 -9.79 5.40
CA GLU A 41 -15.28 -8.49 4.80
C GLU A 41 -14.22 -8.26 3.72
N LEU A 42 -14.67 -7.94 2.50
CA LEU A 42 -13.77 -7.65 1.38
C LEU A 42 -13.35 -6.17 1.44
N PRO A 43 -12.14 -5.84 0.92
CA PRO A 43 -11.74 -4.46 0.77
C PRO A 43 -12.77 -3.66 -0.04
N GLN A 44 -13.11 -2.48 0.45
CA GLN A 44 -14.11 -1.59 -0.16
C GLN A 44 -13.53 -0.19 -0.30
N THR A 45 -14.13 0.58 -1.21
CA THR A 45 -13.81 2.00 -1.40
C THR A 45 -15.07 2.81 -1.14
N PHE A 46 -14.92 3.88 -0.37
CA PHE A 46 -15.96 4.83 -0.03
C PHE A 46 -15.58 6.24 -0.48
N GLU A 47 -16.57 7.13 -0.56
CA GLU A 47 -16.38 8.56 -0.76
C GLU A 47 -16.27 9.24 0.61
N ALA A 48 -15.26 10.08 0.82
CA ALA A 48 -15.04 10.81 2.06
C ALA A 48 -16.24 11.70 2.42
N SER A 49 -16.91 12.30 1.45
CA SER A 49 -18.16 13.06 1.63
C SER A 49 -19.35 12.22 2.09
N ALA A 50 -19.34 10.91 1.80
CA ALA A 50 -20.40 10.01 2.24
C ALA A 50 -20.19 9.54 3.68
N VAL A 51 -18.94 9.46 4.13
CA VAL A 51 -18.61 8.91 5.45
C VAL A 51 -18.24 9.97 6.46
N LEU A 52 -17.54 11.05 6.10
CA LEU A 52 -17.04 12.09 7.02
C LEU A 52 -17.96 13.33 7.11
N GLN A 53 -17.89 14.02 8.25
CA GLN A 53 -18.43 15.38 8.39
C GLN A 53 -17.54 16.38 7.61
N ASP A 54 -18.12 17.48 7.12
CA ASP A 54 -17.41 18.46 6.29
C ASP A 54 -16.16 19.04 6.98
N GLU A 55 -16.22 19.27 8.29
CA GLU A 55 -15.10 19.79 9.07
C GLU A 55 -13.93 18.81 9.17
N MET A 56 -14.18 17.51 8.95
CA MET A 56 -13.14 16.49 8.91
C MET A 56 -12.60 16.25 7.50
N ARG A 57 -13.26 16.77 6.46
CA ARG A 57 -12.84 16.58 5.06
C ARG A 57 -11.79 17.60 4.63
N SER A 58 -11.85 18.82 5.16
CA SER A 58 -10.94 19.88 4.78
C SER A 58 -10.84 20.95 5.84
N GLY A 59 -9.66 21.56 5.95
CA GLY A 59 -9.41 22.74 6.77
C GLY A 59 -8.28 23.58 6.18
N GLN A 60 -7.87 24.63 6.89
CA GLN A 60 -6.84 25.56 6.42
C GLN A 60 -5.50 24.88 6.09
N HIS A 61 -5.17 23.79 6.80
CA HIS A 61 -3.85 23.14 6.73
C HIS A 61 -3.90 21.70 6.21
N PHE A 62 -5.09 21.17 5.89
CA PHE A 62 -5.26 19.78 5.46
C PHE A 62 -6.44 19.61 4.50
N GLN A 63 -6.35 18.58 3.66
CA GLN A 63 -7.42 18.11 2.79
C GLN A 63 -7.42 16.58 2.80
N VAL A 64 -8.57 15.96 3.11
CA VAL A 64 -8.75 14.51 2.96
C VAL A 64 -9.10 14.21 1.51
N ARG A 65 -8.46 13.20 0.92
CA ARG A 65 -8.83 12.71 -0.42
C ARG A 65 -10.25 12.15 -0.40
N GLU A 66 -10.93 12.28 -1.52
CA GLU A 66 -12.30 11.78 -1.62
C GLU A 66 -12.35 10.24 -1.60
N GLU A 67 -11.34 9.57 -2.16
CA GLU A 67 -11.24 8.11 -2.10
C GLU A 67 -10.80 7.64 -0.69
N VAL A 68 -11.64 6.82 -0.05
CA VAL A 68 -11.38 6.21 1.26
C VAL A 68 -11.36 4.69 1.09
N GLY A 69 -10.19 4.07 1.24
CA GLY A 69 -10.09 2.62 1.27
C GLY A 69 -10.59 2.06 2.59
N SER A 70 -11.08 0.84 2.61
CA SER A 70 -11.39 0.11 3.84
C SER A 70 -11.03 -1.35 3.69
N ASP A 71 -10.42 -1.92 4.73
CA ASP A 71 -10.05 -3.33 4.82
C ASP A 71 -11.19 -4.22 5.37
N GLY A 72 -12.38 -3.67 5.53
CA GLY A 72 -13.53 -4.32 6.15
C GLY A 72 -13.75 -3.92 7.62
N TYR A 73 -12.72 -3.41 8.30
CA TYR A 73 -12.81 -3.04 9.70
C TYR A 73 -12.80 -1.52 9.92
N TRP A 74 -11.85 -0.80 9.34
CA TRP A 74 -11.81 0.68 9.37
C TRP A 74 -11.62 1.27 7.98
N GLY A 75 -11.94 2.56 7.85
CA GLY A 75 -11.54 3.36 6.69
C GLY A 75 -10.10 3.87 6.86
N THR A 76 -9.31 3.80 5.80
CA THR A 76 -8.00 4.44 5.66
C THR A 76 -8.19 5.74 4.88
N TYR A 77 -7.88 6.86 5.55
CA TYR A 77 -8.04 8.20 5.03
C TYR A 77 -6.69 8.79 4.66
N THR A 78 -6.49 9.14 3.40
CA THR A 78 -5.28 9.86 2.98
C THR A 78 -5.49 11.36 3.11
N VAL A 79 -4.63 12.00 3.90
CA VAL A 79 -4.65 13.43 4.22
C VAL A 79 -3.47 14.13 3.55
N GLU A 80 -3.77 15.14 2.75
CA GLU A 80 -2.81 15.99 2.07
C GLU A 80 -2.60 17.29 2.85
N THR A 81 -1.34 17.68 3.03
CA THR A 81 -0.94 18.89 3.76
C THR A 81 0.29 19.51 3.13
N LYS A 82 0.65 20.74 3.49
CA LYS A 82 1.95 21.33 3.11
C LYS A 82 3.15 20.65 3.79
N TYR A 83 2.90 19.86 4.84
CA TYR A 83 3.92 19.12 5.61
C TYR A 83 4.16 17.71 5.09
N GLY A 84 3.33 17.24 4.15
CA GLY A 84 3.38 15.89 3.60
C GLY A 84 2.00 15.27 3.43
N THR A 85 2.01 14.01 2.98
CA THR A 85 0.82 13.17 2.86
C THR A 85 0.87 12.09 3.93
N PHE A 86 -0.23 11.90 4.64
CA PHE A 86 -0.32 10.96 5.77
C PHE A 86 -1.57 10.10 5.62
N ASP A 87 -1.50 8.86 6.08
CA ASP A 87 -2.65 7.96 6.15
C ASP A 87 -3.12 7.83 7.60
N ALA A 88 -4.43 7.94 7.82
CA ALA A 88 -5.06 7.74 9.11
C ALA A 88 -6.02 6.53 9.07
N HIS A 89 -5.91 5.64 10.05
CA HIS A 89 -6.71 4.42 10.13
C HIS A 89 -7.87 4.61 11.10
N GLY A 90 -9.04 4.87 10.54
CA GLY A 90 -10.26 5.10 11.28
C GLY A 90 -10.42 6.55 11.77
N TRP A 91 -11.58 6.79 12.35
CA TRP A 91 -12.06 8.13 12.70
C TRP A 91 -11.25 8.82 13.80
N PHE A 92 -10.83 8.06 14.81
CA PHE A 92 -10.09 8.61 15.94
C PHE A 92 -8.68 9.03 15.53
N ASP A 93 -8.03 8.22 14.70
CA ASP A 93 -6.71 8.50 14.17
C ASP A 93 -6.73 9.72 13.25
N LEU A 94 -7.74 9.81 12.37
CA LEU A 94 -7.94 10.98 11.50
C LEU A 94 -8.11 12.26 12.31
N ARG A 95 -8.93 12.22 13.37
CA ARG A 95 -9.14 13.38 14.25
C ARG A 95 -7.86 13.82 14.97
N ASN A 96 -7.05 12.86 15.43
CA ASN A 96 -5.77 13.17 16.07
C ASN A 96 -4.78 13.78 15.07
N LEU A 97 -4.64 13.16 13.89
CA LEU A 97 -3.80 13.65 12.81
C LEU A 97 -4.16 15.09 12.42
N ILE A 98 -5.45 15.42 12.30
CA ILE A 98 -5.90 16.81 12.05
C ILE A 98 -5.43 17.75 13.17
N GLY A 99 -5.54 17.34 14.44
CA GLY A 99 -5.05 18.11 15.58
C GLY A 99 -3.53 18.34 15.53
N GLU A 100 -2.77 17.30 15.16
CA GLU A 100 -1.32 17.37 15.00
C GLU A 100 -0.91 18.32 13.87
N ILE A 101 -1.56 18.23 12.71
CA ILE A 101 -1.32 19.12 11.57
C ILE A 101 -1.56 20.58 11.95
N ASN A 102 -2.64 20.86 12.68
CA ASN A 102 -2.93 22.21 13.16
C ASN A 102 -1.90 22.70 14.19
N ALA A 103 -1.42 21.84 15.06
CA ALA A 103 -0.38 22.17 16.03
C ALA A 103 0.97 22.49 15.34
N ILE A 104 1.33 21.72 14.32
CA ILE A 104 2.52 21.98 13.50
C ILE A 104 2.36 23.31 12.75
N ALA A 105 1.17 23.60 12.22
CA ALA A 105 0.87 24.88 11.58
C ALA A 105 1.06 26.08 12.50
N TYR A 106 0.52 25.98 13.71
CA TYR A 106 0.71 27.01 14.72
C TYR A 106 2.20 27.23 15.05
N LEU A 107 2.97 26.15 15.22
CA LEU A 107 4.40 26.27 15.55
C LEU A 107 5.23 26.85 14.39
N ASP A 108 4.90 26.49 13.15
CA ASP A 108 5.55 27.00 11.94
C ASP A 108 5.32 28.52 11.80
N GLU A 109 4.08 28.99 11.98
CA GLU A 109 3.76 30.43 11.96
C GLU A 109 4.48 31.21 13.07
N PHE A 110 4.55 30.63 14.27
CA PHE A 110 5.27 31.23 15.39
C PHE A 110 6.78 31.35 15.10
N THR A 111 7.39 30.29 14.56
CA THR A 111 8.82 30.27 14.21
C THR A 111 9.16 31.29 13.13
N GLN A 112 8.29 31.47 12.13
CA GLN A 112 8.46 32.49 11.10
C GLN A 112 8.38 33.92 11.67
N THR A 113 7.55 34.13 12.68
CA THR A 113 7.43 35.44 13.36
C THR A 113 8.71 35.80 14.13
N GLU A 114 9.24 34.86 14.92
CA GLU A 114 10.48 35.08 15.70
C GLU A 114 11.70 35.31 14.81
N THR A 115 11.83 34.53 13.73
CA THR A 115 12.94 34.71 12.76
C THR A 115 12.87 36.07 12.05
N PHE A 116 11.66 36.56 11.73
CA PHE A 116 11.48 37.88 11.16
C PHE A 116 11.95 38.99 12.12
N LEU A 117 11.51 38.95 13.39
CA LEU A 117 11.87 39.95 14.41
C LEU A 117 13.37 39.96 14.73
N GLY A 118 13.99 38.78 14.83
CA GLY A 118 15.44 38.66 15.02
C GLY A 118 16.23 39.29 13.87
N SER A 119 15.84 38.99 12.63
CA SER A 119 16.53 39.53 11.44
C SER A 119 16.37 41.05 11.27
N ALA A 120 15.25 41.63 11.72
CA ALA A 120 15.03 43.07 11.69
C ALA A 120 15.90 43.80 12.74
N THR A 121 16.12 43.17 13.89
CA THR A 121 16.95 43.72 14.97
C THR A 121 18.43 43.68 14.60
N ASP A 122 18.93 42.55 14.06
CA ASP A 122 20.33 42.40 13.66
C ASP A 122 20.74 43.40 12.57
N LYS A 123 19.87 43.64 11.58
CA LYS A 123 20.13 44.62 10.50
C LYS A 123 20.11 46.08 10.97
N GLY A 124 19.53 46.36 12.14
CA GLY A 124 19.55 47.69 12.76
C GLY A 124 20.80 47.95 13.60
N GLN A 125 21.66 46.95 13.81
CA GLN A 125 22.87 47.04 14.63
C GLN A 125 24.19 46.99 13.84
N GLU A 126 24.16 47.02 12.51
CA GLU A 126 25.38 47.22 11.72
C GLU A 126 25.82 48.70 11.76
N PRO A 127 27.09 49.02 12.13
CA PRO A 127 27.63 50.38 12.24
C PRO A 127 27.90 51.08 10.91
#